data_AF-A0AAN6M3L9-F1
#
_entry.id   AF-A0AAN6M3L9-F1
#
_cell.length_a   1.000
_cell.length_b   1.000
_cell.length_c   1.000
_cell.angle_alpha   90.00
_cell.angle_beta   90.00
_cell.angle_gamma   90.00
#
_symmetry.space_group_name_H-M   'P 1'
#
loop_
_entity.id
_entity.type
_entity.pdbx_description
1 polymer ?
#
loop_
_entity_poly.entity_id
_entity_poly.type
_entity_poly.pdbx_seq_one_letter_code
_entity_poly.pdbx_strand_id
1 'polypeptide(L)'
;MKFSIAALSLATIAAASPVEPRQSCPKVYIFGARETTAPAGYGTAGGLVNQVKSAYPGAGSEAINYPACGGQSSCGGASYDSSAAQGTQAVVKAVTAYNQKCPSTQIVLIGYSQGGQIMDNALCGGSGSTLTGNALNAVKAAIFMGDPHNRAGLPYNVGTCAAQGFAARPQGFQCSPANTSIIKSYCDSTDPYCCNGNDANSHQQYVNKYGSQALSFIKSKVTA
;
A
#
# COMPACT_ATOMS: atom_id res chain seq x y z
N MET A 1 -45.97 -1.73 72.55
CA MET A 1 -45.74 -1.20 71.20
C MET A 1 -44.51 -1.88 70.62
N LYS A 2 -44.67 -2.69 69.55
CA LYS A 2 -43.56 -3.34 68.84
C LYS A 2 -43.53 -2.76 67.42
N PHE A 3 -42.50 -2.00 67.10
CA PHE A 3 -42.28 -1.48 65.75
C PHE A 3 -41.50 -2.52 64.94
N SER A 4 -42.07 -3.00 63.83
CA SER A 4 -41.37 -3.82 62.84
C SER A 4 -40.81 -2.91 61.76
N ILE A 5 -39.50 -2.95 61.55
CA ILE A 5 -38.82 -2.22 60.48
C ILE A 5 -38.71 -3.17 59.28
N ALA A 6 -39.43 -2.86 58.20
CA ALA A 6 -39.31 -3.56 56.93
C ALA A 6 -38.12 -2.98 56.14
N ALA A 7 -37.12 -3.82 55.87
CA ALA A 7 -35.97 -3.46 55.04
C ALA A 7 -36.35 -3.60 53.56
N LEU A 8 -36.30 -2.48 52.82
CA LEU A 8 -36.54 -2.43 51.38
C LEU A 8 -35.21 -2.66 50.64
N SER A 9 -35.06 -3.83 50.01
CA SER A 9 -33.89 -4.15 49.19
C SER A 9 -34.05 -3.54 47.79
N LEU A 10 -33.25 -2.54 47.44
CA LEU A 10 -33.15 -2.04 46.06
C LEU A 10 -32.29 -2.99 45.23
N ALA A 11 -32.89 -3.69 44.27
CA ALA A 11 -32.19 -4.44 43.25
C ALA A 11 -31.68 -3.50 42.15
N THR A 12 -30.37 -3.42 41.97
CA THR A 12 -29.73 -2.69 40.87
C THR A 12 -29.79 -3.53 39.60
N ILE A 13 -30.53 -3.07 38.60
CA ILE A 13 -30.55 -3.68 37.26
C ILE A 13 -29.33 -3.14 36.50
N ALA A 14 -28.30 -3.96 36.33
CA ALA A 14 -27.17 -3.63 35.47
C ALA A 14 -27.60 -3.71 33.99
N ALA A 15 -27.63 -2.56 33.31
CA ALA A 15 -27.83 -2.53 31.86
C ALA A 15 -26.56 -3.04 31.16
N ALA A 16 -26.63 -4.21 30.53
CA ALA A 16 -25.56 -4.70 29.66
C ALA A 16 -25.53 -3.85 28.39
N SER A 17 -24.39 -3.20 28.12
CA SER A 17 -24.18 -2.50 26.85
C SER A 17 -24.26 -3.50 25.68
N PRO A 18 -24.85 -3.12 24.54
CA PRO A 18 -24.86 -3.99 23.37
C PRO A 18 -23.43 -4.28 22.94
N VAL A 19 -23.09 -5.56 22.87
CA VAL A 19 -21.82 -6.04 22.32
C VAL A 19 -21.85 -5.73 20.82
N GLU A 20 -21.12 -4.70 20.38
CA GLU A 20 -20.85 -4.54 18.96
C GLU A 20 -20.26 -5.85 18.44
N PRO A 21 -20.73 -6.38 17.29
CA PRO A 21 -20.11 -7.54 16.69
C PRO A 21 -18.63 -7.22 16.50
N ARG A 22 -17.75 -7.98 17.15
CA ARG A 22 -16.29 -7.84 17.00
C ARG A 22 -16.01 -7.90 15.51
N GLN A 23 -15.70 -6.75 14.91
CA GLN A 23 -15.26 -6.69 13.53
C GLN A 23 -13.96 -7.51 13.45
N SER A 24 -14.04 -8.70 12.87
CA SER A 24 -12.88 -9.58 12.76
C SER A 24 -11.90 -8.98 11.75
N CYS A 25 -10.89 -8.28 12.26
CA CYS A 25 -9.81 -7.75 11.43
C CYS A 25 -8.99 -8.91 10.85
N PRO A 26 -8.72 -8.92 9.53
CA PRO A 26 -7.87 -9.94 8.93
C PRO A 26 -6.44 -9.77 9.44
N LYS A 27 -5.68 -10.87 9.52
CA LYS A 27 -4.26 -10.80 9.90
C LYS A 27 -3.42 -10.06 8.87
N VAL A 28 -3.79 -10.15 7.59
CA VAL A 28 -3.13 -9.51 6.44
C VAL A 28 -4.14 -8.67 5.67
N TYR A 29 -3.77 -7.44 5.33
CA TYR A 29 -4.54 -6.58 4.44
C TYR A 29 -3.66 -5.99 3.34
N ILE A 30 -4.16 -5.99 2.11
CA ILE A 30 -3.41 -5.55 0.94
C ILE A 30 -4.02 -4.27 0.37
N PHE A 31 -3.20 -3.23 0.24
CA PHE A 31 -3.53 -2.08 -0.60
C PHE A 31 -2.85 -2.22 -1.95
N GLY A 32 -3.63 -2.14 -3.03
CA GLY A 32 -3.09 -2.13 -4.39
C GLY A 32 -3.29 -0.79 -5.07
N ALA A 33 -2.30 -0.29 -5.81
CA ALA A 33 -2.41 0.93 -6.59
C ALA A 33 -2.07 0.66 -8.06
N ARG A 34 -3.00 1.06 -8.93
CA ARG A 34 -2.93 0.90 -10.39
C ARG A 34 -1.97 1.88 -11.06
N GLU A 35 -1.65 1.57 -12.30
CA GLU A 35 -0.93 2.40 -13.26
C GLU A 35 -1.78 3.51 -13.87
N THR A 36 -1.12 4.47 -14.52
CA THR A 36 -1.77 5.59 -15.22
C THR A 36 -2.75 5.08 -16.29
N THR A 37 -3.89 5.74 -16.42
CA THR A 37 -5.02 5.46 -17.33
C THR A 37 -5.80 4.16 -17.08
N ALA A 38 -5.34 3.30 -16.17
CA ALA A 38 -6.12 2.11 -15.81
C ALA A 38 -7.48 2.53 -15.19
N PRO A 39 -8.57 1.79 -15.46
CA PRO A 39 -9.85 1.99 -14.77
C PRO A 39 -9.72 1.86 -13.26
N ALA A 40 -10.65 2.46 -12.51
CA ALA A 40 -10.66 2.35 -11.04
C ALA A 40 -10.63 0.87 -10.59
N GLY A 41 -9.69 0.55 -9.69
CA GLY A 41 -9.37 -0.81 -9.29
C GLY A 41 -7.86 -0.99 -9.12
N TYR A 42 -7.41 -2.23 -9.22
CA TYR A 42 -6.00 -2.58 -8.99
C TYR A 42 -5.10 -2.40 -10.21
N GLY A 43 -5.66 -2.30 -11.43
CA GLY A 43 -4.87 -2.36 -12.66
C GLY A 43 -4.00 -3.62 -12.71
N THR A 44 -2.79 -3.48 -13.25
CA THR A 44 -1.83 -4.59 -13.36
C THR A 44 -1.35 -5.09 -12.00
N ALA A 45 -1.36 -4.25 -10.95
CA ALA A 45 -1.07 -4.68 -9.57
C ALA A 45 -1.99 -5.83 -9.08
N GLY A 46 -3.20 -5.94 -9.66
CA GLY A 46 -4.20 -6.94 -9.29
C GLY A 46 -3.71 -8.37 -9.38
N GLY A 47 -2.79 -8.68 -10.30
CA GLY A 47 -2.21 -10.01 -10.41
C GLY A 47 -1.44 -10.43 -9.14
N LEU A 48 -0.57 -9.56 -8.60
CA LEU A 48 0.15 -9.85 -7.36
C LEU A 48 -0.78 -9.76 -6.14
N VAL A 49 -1.75 -8.84 -6.11
CA VAL A 49 -2.77 -8.81 -5.05
C VAL A 49 -3.49 -10.16 -4.95
N ASN A 50 -3.89 -10.73 -6.09
CA ASN A 50 -4.55 -12.04 -6.12
C ASN A 50 -3.61 -13.16 -5.64
N GLN A 51 -2.33 -13.16 -6.05
CA GLN A 51 -1.34 -14.13 -5.57
C GLN A 51 -1.18 -14.09 -4.04
N VAL A 52 -1.16 -12.90 -3.43
CA VAL A 52 -1.07 -12.74 -1.97
C VAL A 52 -2.35 -13.24 -1.30
N LYS A 53 -3.53 -12.91 -1.82
CA LYS A 53 -4.81 -13.40 -1.26
C LYS A 53 -4.93 -14.92 -1.33
N SER A 54 -4.46 -15.55 -2.41
CA SER A 54 -4.41 -17.00 -2.51
C SER A 54 -3.44 -17.62 -1.50
N ALA A 55 -2.32 -16.95 -1.18
CA ALA A 55 -1.36 -17.42 -0.19
C ALA A 55 -1.81 -17.23 1.26
N TYR A 56 -2.74 -16.30 1.51
CA TYR A 56 -3.25 -15.95 2.84
C TYR A 56 -4.78 -15.97 2.87
N PRO A 57 -5.40 -17.16 3.02
CA PRO A 57 -6.84 -17.28 3.16
C PRO A 57 -7.38 -16.38 4.27
N GLY A 58 -8.40 -15.58 3.97
CA GLY A 58 -8.97 -14.59 4.89
C GLY A 58 -8.31 -13.20 4.85
N ALA A 59 -7.27 -13.00 4.02
CA ALA A 59 -6.72 -11.66 3.80
C ALA A 59 -7.75 -10.74 3.11
N GLY A 60 -7.86 -9.51 3.61
CA GLY A 60 -8.64 -8.46 2.96
C GLY A 60 -7.81 -7.67 1.96
N SER A 61 -8.45 -6.94 1.06
CA SER A 61 -7.75 -6.09 0.09
C SER A 61 -8.61 -4.94 -0.40
N GLU A 62 -8.01 -3.78 -0.65
CA GLU A 62 -8.67 -2.68 -1.38
C GLU A 62 -7.72 -1.96 -2.33
N ALA A 63 -8.29 -1.37 -3.37
CA ALA A 63 -7.55 -0.53 -4.30
C ALA A 63 -7.47 0.91 -3.76
N ILE A 64 -6.31 1.55 -3.93
CA ILE A 64 -6.17 2.99 -3.70
C ILE A 64 -6.97 3.72 -4.78
N ASN A 65 -8.04 4.39 -4.35
CA ASN A 65 -8.83 5.23 -5.24
C ASN A 65 -8.19 6.62 -5.37
N TYR A 66 -7.62 6.88 -6.52
CA TYR A 66 -6.97 8.13 -6.89
C TYR A 66 -7.06 8.33 -8.41
N PRO A 67 -6.73 9.52 -8.97
CA PRO A 67 -6.94 9.79 -10.40
C PRO A 67 -6.25 8.80 -11.34
N ALA A 68 -5.04 8.32 -11.00
CA ALA A 68 -4.18 7.52 -11.89
C ALA A 68 -4.13 8.09 -13.32
N CYS A 69 -3.79 9.38 -13.44
CA CYS A 69 -3.90 10.13 -14.68
C CYS A 69 -2.59 10.85 -15.01
N GLY A 70 -2.44 11.20 -16.29
CA GLY A 70 -1.31 11.95 -16.83
C GLY A 70 -1.75 13.06 -17.78
N GLY A 71 -2.97 13.59 -17.60
CA GLY A 71 -3.60 14.59 -18.47
C GLY A 71 -4.62 14.04 -19.46
N GLN A 72 -4.80 12.72 -19.55
CA GLN A 72 -5.77 12.11 -20.47
C GLN A 72 -7.21 12.36 -20.00
N SER A 73 -8.11 12.67 -20.94
CA SER A 73 -9.53 12.85 -20.65
C SER A 73 -10.21 11.58 -20.11
N SER A 74 -9.73 10.40 -20.52
CA SER A 74 -10.25 9.09 -20.07
C SER A 74 -10.13 8.85 -18.56
N CYS A 75 -9.23 9.55 -17.88
CA CYS A 75 -9.03 9.49 -16.43
C CYS A 75 -9.36 10.81 -15.72
N GLY A 76 -10.12 11.70 -16.38
CA GLY A 76 -10.58 12.97 -15.80
C GLY A 76 -9.62 14.15 -15.98
N GLY A 77 -8.53 14.00 -16.74
CA GLY A 77 -7.69 15.12 -17.16
C GLY A 77 -6.73 15.68 -16.11
N ALA A 78 -6.62 15.06 -14.92
CA ALA A 78 -5.63 15.48 -13.93
C ALA A 78 -4.21 15.30 -14.50
N SER A 79 -3.35 16.31 -14.35
CA SER A 79 -1.94 16.21 -14.72
C SER A 79 -1.24 15.09 -13.94
N TYR A 80 -0.12 14.59 -14.47
CA TYR A 80 0.62 13.50 -13.83
C TYR A 80 1.02 13.84 -12.38
N ASP A 81 1.59 15.03 -12.17
CA ASP A 81 2.02 15.47 -10.84
C ASP A 81 0.84 15.64 -9.88
N SER A 82 -0.28 16.20 -10.36
CA SER A 82 -1.50 16.33 -9.55
C SER A 82 -2.06 14.96 -9.17
N SER A 83 -2.07 14.01 -10.11
CA SER A 83 -2.47 12.63 -9.87
C SER A 83 -1.57 11.95 -8.84
N ALA A 84 -0.25 12.08 -8.97
CA ALA A 84 0.71 11.49 -8.03
C ALA A 84 0.59 12.11 -6.63
N ALA A 85 0.42 13.42 -6.52
CA ALA A 85 0.21 14.11 -5.24
C ALA A 85 -1.07 13.65 -4.53
N GLN A 86 -2.19 13.61 -5.26
CA GLN A 86 -3.48 13.12 -4.74
C GLN A 86 -3.40 11.64 -4.36
N GLY A 87 -2.75 10.81 -5.18
CA GLY A 87 -2.55 9.39 -4.90
C GLY A 87 -1.71 9.15 -3.65
N THR A 88 -0.64 9.93 -3.46
CA THR A 88 0.20 9.85 -2.26
C THR A 88 -0.63 10.15 -1.00
N GLN A 89 -1.44 11.22 -1.04
CA GLN A 89 -2.36 11.54 0.05
C GLN A 89 -3.41 10.44 0.27
N ALA A 90 -3.93 9.84 -0.80
CA ALA A 90 -4.89 8.74 -0.74
C ALA A 90 -4.31 7.48 -0.07
N VAL A 91 -3.05 7.12 -0.37
CA VAL A 91 -2.33 6.03 0.31
C VAL A 91 -2.24 6.31 1.81
N VAL A 92 -1.73 7.47 2.19
CA VAL A 92 -1.56 7.84 3.61
C VAL A 92 -2.90 7.80 4.35
N LYS A 93 -3.95 8.37 3.75
CA LYS A 93 -5.31 8.37 4.32
C LYS A 93 -5.86 6.95 4.49
N ALA A 94 -5.80 6.13 3.46
CA ALA A 94 -6.39 4.79 3.46
C ALA A 94 -5.68 3.86 4.45
N VAL A 95 -4.35 3.84 4.43
CA VAL A 95 -3.54 3.01 5.35
C VAL A 95 -3.72 3.45 6.80
N THR A 96 -3.74 4.77 7.06
CA THR A 96 -3.94 5.30 8.41
C THR A 96 -5.32 4.96 8.95
N ALA A 97 -6.38 5.19 8.16
CA ALA A 97 -7.75 4.87 8.57
C ALA A 97 -7.93 3.37 8.82
N TYR A 98 -7.34 2.52 7.96
CA TYR A 98 -7.43 1.08 8.13
C TYR A 98 -6.67 0.60 9.37
N ASN A 99 -5.46 1.13 9.63
CA ASN A 99 -4.72 0.78 10.84
C ASN A 99 -5.45 1.22 12.11
N GLN A 100 -6.12 2.37 12.12
CA GLN A 100 -6.94 2.79 13.27
C GLN A 100 -8.09 1.81 13.54
N LYS A 101 -8.72 1.31 12.47
CA LYS A 101 -9.80 0.31 12.56
C LYS A 101 -9.29 -1.08 12.96
N CYS A 102 -8.11 -1.46 12.47
CA CYS A 102 -7.52 -2.78 12.61
C CYS A 102 -6.03 -2.68 13.00
N PRO A 103 -5.72 -2.31 14.25
CA PRO A 103 -4.36 -1.94 14.66
C PRO A 103 -3.36 -3.10 14.68
N SER A 104 -3.85 -4.35 14.78
CA SER A 104 -3.03 -5.56 14.75
C SER A 104 -2.81 -6.14 13.35
N THR A 105 -3.49 -5.62 12.33
CA THR A 105 -3.38 -6.14 10.96
C THR A 105 -2.03 -5.77 10.34
N GLN A 106 -1.38 -6.75 9.71
CA GLN A 106 -0.19 -6.54 8.91
C GLN A 106 -0.57 -6.07 7.51
N ILE A 107 -0.01 -4.94 7.09
CA ILE A 107 -0.34 -4.28 5.83
C ILE A 107 0.72 -4.59 4.77
N VAL A 108 0.27 -4.92 3.57
CA VAL A 108 1.09 -5.08 2.37
C VAL A 108 0.69 -4.01 1.35
N LEU A 109 1.67 -3.29 0.83
CA LEU A 109 1.48 -2.31 -0.25
C LEU A 109 1.96 -2.89 -1.58
N ILE A 110 1.15 -2.80 -2.63
CA ILE A 110 1.51 -3.24 -3.98
C ILE A 110 1.17 -2.13 -4.96
N GLY A 111 2.18 -1.48 -5.51
CA GLY A 111 2.02 -0.39 -6.47
C GLY A 111 2.60 -0.73 -7.83
N TYR A 112 1.87 -0.40 -8.89
CA TYR A 112 2.32 -0.60 -10.27
C TYR A 112 2.44 0.76 -10.99
N SER A 113 3.58 1.02 -11.64
CA SER A 113 3.86 2.27 -12.35
C SER A 113 3.68 3.51 -11.44
N GLN A 114 2.82 4.46 -11.81
CA GLN A 114 2.42 5.58 -10.95
C GLN A 114 1.90 5.12 -9.57
N GLY A 115 1.26 3.94 -9.49
CA GLY A 115 0.85 3.32 -8.22
C GLY A 115 2.03 2.94 -7.32
N GLY A 116 3.16 2.53 -7.92
CA GLY A 116 4.43 2.34 -7.22
C GLY A 116 4.95 3.66 -6.67
N GLN A 117 4.96 4.69 -7.53
CA GLN A 117 5.42 6.03 -7.19
C GLN A 117 4.72 6.63 -5.97
N ILE A 118 3.39 6.54 -5.91
CA ILE A 118 2.62 7.12 -4.81
C ILE A 118 2.82 6.37 -3.48
N MET A 119 3.12 5.07 -3.54
CA MET A 119 3.43 4.27 -2.36
C MET A 119 4.89 4.46 -1.92
N ASP A 120 5.83 4.65 -2.85
CA ASP A 120 7.20 5.07 -2.54
C ASP A 120 7.17 6.43 -1.82
N ASN A 121 6.44 7.42 -2.33
CA ASN A 121 6.25 8.71 -1.65
C ASN A 121 5.69 8.57 -0.24
N ALA A 122 4.63 7.77 -0.08
CA ALA A 122 3.96 7.58 1.19
C ALA A 122 4.85 6.87 2.24
N LEU A 123 5.85 6.07 1.82
CA LEU A 123 6.74 5.35 2.73
C LEU A 123 8.09 6.05 2.94
N CYS A 124 8.67 6.57 1.86
CA CYS A 124 10.04 7.06 1.82
C CYS A 124 10.14 8.59 1.83
N GLY A 125 9.01 9.29 1.89
CA GLY A 125 8.98 10.75 2.01
C GLY A 125 9.51 11.46 0.77
N GLY A 126 10.04 12.68 0.94
CA GLY A 126 10.64 13.47 -0.15
C GLY A 126 9.66 14.04 -1.20
N SER A 127 8.38 13.66 -1.17
CA SER A 127 7.32 14.25 -1.99
C SER A 127 5.96 14.02 -1.36
N GLY A 128 5.22 15.08 -1.06
CA GLY A 128 3.85 15.01 -0.53
C GLY A 128 3.74 14.43 0.89
N SER A 129 2.59 13.82 1.18
CA SER A 129 2.29 13.23 2.48
C SER A 129 3.06 11.92 2.72
N THR A 130 3.37 11.61 3.98
CA THR A 130 4.12 10.40 4.34
C THR A 130 3.51 9.74 5.57
N LEU A 131 3.51 8.40 5.59
CA LEU A 131 3.06 7.59 6.71
C LEU A 131 4.00 7.74 7.91
N THR A 132 3.43 7.75 9.11
CA THR A 132 4.19 7.81 10.37
C THR A 132 3.53 6.93 11.42
N GLY A 133 4.22 6.71 12.55
CA GLY A 133 3.68 6.05 13.73
C GLY A 133 3.12 4.65 13.47
N ASN A 134 1.98 4.34 14.07
CA ASN A 134 1.37 3.00 14.01
C ASN A 134 1.01 2.56 12.59
N ALA A 135 0.55 3.49 11.75
CA ALA A 135 0.18 3.19 10.37
C ALA A 135 1.40 2.75 9.55
N LEU A 136 2.54 3.44 9.69
CA LEU A 136 3.80 3.02 9.09
C LEU A 136 4.27 1.68 9.65
N ASN A 137 4.24 1.51 10.97
CA ASN A 137 4.68 0.28 11.64
C ASN A 137 3.84 -0.95 11.25
N ALA A 138 2.59 -0.75 10.84
CA ALA A 138 1.72 -1.82 10.36
C ALA A 138 2.11 -2.32 8.96
N VAL A 139 2.78 -1.50 8.14
CA VAL A 139 3.28 -1.91 6.82
C VAL A 139 4.48 -2.85 6.99
N LYS A 140 4.32 -4.10 6.55
CA LYS A 140 5.36 -5.14 6.66
C LYS A 140 6.10 -5.39 5.36
N ALA A 141 5.44 -5.17 4.22
CA ALA A 141 6.04 -5.31 2.91
C ALA A 141 5.47 -4.28 1.94
N ALA A 142 6.31 -3.76 1.07
CA ALA A 142 5.95 -2.88 -0.03
C ALA A 142 6.62 -3.35 -1.32
N ILE A 143 5.81 -3.56 -2.35
CA ILE A 143 6.23 -3.98 -3.68
C ILE A 143 5.92 -2.88 -4.67
N PHE A 144 6.94 -2.37 -5.34
CA PHE A 144 6.78 -1.41 -6.43
C PHE A 144 7.22 -2.07 -7.72
N MET A 145 6.41 -1.99 -8.76
CA MET A 145 6.70 -2.59 -10.07
C MET A 145 6.65 -1.51 -11.13
N GLY A 146 7.78 -1.26 -11.79
CA GLY A 146 7.88 -0.18 -12.78
C GLY A 146 7.82 1.21 -12.17
N ASP A 147 8.34 1.42 -10.96
CA ASP A 147 8.27 2.71 -10.27
C ASP A 147 9.08 3.81 -10.98
N PRO A 148 8.45 4.91 -11.48
CA PRO A 148 9.16 6.06 -12.04
C PRO A 148 10.14 6.75 -11.09
N HIS A 149 10.02 6.56 -9.77
CA HIS A 149 11.00 7.02 -8.78
C HIS A 149 12.30 6.19 -8.79
N ASN A 150 12.37 5.09 -9.52
CA ASN A 150 13.56 4.25 -9.58
C ASN A 150 14.83 5.05 -9.97
N ARG A 151 15.89 4.80 -9.22
CA ARG A 151 17.27 5.21 -9.51
C ARG A 151 18.17 4.03 -9.17
N ALA A 152 19.05 3.64 -10.08
CA ALA A 152 20.04 2.60 -9.81
C ALA A 152 20.88 2.93 -8.56
N GLY A 153 21.12 1.89 -7.74
CA GLY A 153 21.87 1.99 -6.49
C GLY A 153 21.02 2.09 -5.22
N LEU A 154 19.69 2.25 -5.32
CA LEU A 154 18.82 2.14 -4.15
C LEU A 154 18.84 0.70 -3.59
N PRO A 155 18.94 0.50 -2.27
CA PRO A 155 19.22 -0.82 -1.68
C PRO A 155 18.04 -1.80 -1.77
N TYR A 156 16.87 -1.32 -2.16
CA TYR A 156 15.66 -2.11 -2.34
C TYR A 156 15.34 -2.43 -3.82
N ASN A 157 16.19 -2.02 -4.76
CA ASN A 157 16.00 -2.31 -6.18
C ASN A 157 16.23 -3.78 -6.51
N VAL A 158 15.46 -4.27 -7.47
CA VAL A 158 15.61 -5.58 -8.10
C VAL A 158 15.38 -5.43 -9.59
N GLY A 159 16.16 -6.13 -10.41
CA GLY A 159 16.05 -6.10 -11.85
C GLY A 159 17.32 -5.57 -12.52
N THR A 160 17.21 -5.33 -13.81
CA THR A 160 18.37 -5.06 -14.68
C THR A 160 18.59 -3.56 -14.95
N CYS A 161 17.72 -2.67 -14.48
CA CYS A 161 17.90 -1.24 -14.71
C CYS A 161 19.15 -0.70 -14.00
N ALA A 162 20.13 -0.23 -14.78
CA ALA A 162 21.33 0.46 -14.30
C ALA A 162 21.26 1.99 -14.49
N ALA A 163 20.08 2.52 -14.85
CA ALA A 163 19.81 3.93 -15.07
C ALA A 163 18.77 4.45 -14.05
N GLN A 164 17.81 5.25 -14.50
CA GLN A 164 16.82 5.92 -13.65
C GLN A 164 15.54 6.19 -14.43
N GLY A 165 14.41 6.31 -13.74
CA GLY A 165 13.13 6.66 -14.33
C GLY A 165 12.96 8.15 -14.61
N PHE A 166 11.89 8.53 -15.29
CA PHE A 166 11.64 9.94 -15.64
C PHE A 166 11.36 10.84 -14.43
N ALA A 167 10.90 10.26 -13.31
CA ALA A 167 10.65 10.95 -12.05
C ALA A 167 11.61 10.47 -10.95
N ALA A 168 12.82 10.04 -11.31
CA ALA A 168 13.75 9.38 -10.39
C ALA A 168 13.94 10.15 -9.07
N ARG A 169 14.08 9.40 -7.97
CA ARG A 169 14.57 9.96 -6.69
C ARG A 169 15.86 10.75 -6.91
N PRO A 170 16.19 11.76 -6.10
CA PRO A 170 17.46 12.48 -6.24
C PRO A 170 18.67 11.56 -5.99
N GLN A 171 19.84 11.96 -6.50
CA GLN A 171 21.08 11.24 -6.18
C GLN A 171 21.35 11.29 -4.68
N GLY A 172 21.74 10.16 -4.08
CA GLY A 172 21.95 10.06 -2.64
C GLY A 172 20.66 10.00 -1.81
N PHE A 173 19.50 9.83 -2.45
CA PHE A 173 18.23 9.67 -1.74
C PHE A 173 18.29 8.54 -0.71
N GLN A 174 17.79 8.82 0.48
CA GLN A 174 17.61 7.85 1.56
C GLN A 174 16.13 7.78 1.89
N CYS A 175 15.56 6.59 1.77
CA CYS A 175 14.17 6.35 2.16
C CYS A 175 14.02 6.60 3.67
N SER A 176 13.12 7.52 4.01
CA SER A 176 12.75 7.84 5.39
C SER A 176 11.32 8.40 5.42
N PRO A 177 10.46 7.97 6.35
CA PRO A 177 10.74 7.24 7.58
C PRO A 177 10.75 5.71 7.47
N ALA A 178 10.32 5.12 6.35
CA ALA A 178 10.30 3.67 6.22
C ALA A 178 11.70 3.04 6.22
N ASN A 179 11.82 1.84 6.78
CA ASN A 179 13.04 1.03 6.67
C ASN A 179 13.08 0.34 5.30
N THR A 180 14.15 0.54 4.54
CA THR A 180 14.29 -0.04 3.18
C THR A 180 14.20 -1.58 3.14
N SER A 181 14.41 -2.27 4.25
CA SER A 181 14.29 -3.74 4.33
C SER A 181 12.88 -4.28 4.15
N ILE A 182 11.84 -3.43 4.18
CA ILE A 182 10.45 -3.82 3.88
C ILE A 182 10.07 -3.60 2.41
N ILE A 183 10.98 -3.07 1.58
CA ILE A 183 10.69 -2.63 0.23
C ILE A 183 11.38 -3.52 -0.80
N LYS A 184 10.67 -3.82 -1.89
CA LYS A 184 11.27 -4.27 -3.16
C LYS A 184 10.70 -3.46 -4.32
N SER A 185 11.58 -2.81 -5.08
CA SER A 185 11.22 -2.06 -6.29
C SER A 185 11.80 -2.74 -7.51
N TYR A 186 10.94 -3.21 -8.42
CA TYR A 186 11.30 -3.99 -9.60
C TYR A 186 11.34 -3.08 -10.83
N CYS A 187 12.49 -3.03 -11.50
CA CYS A 187 12.67 -2.25 -12.72
C CYS A 187 13.76 -2.86 -13.62
N ASP A 188 13.46 -2.99 -14.91
CA ASP A 188 14.37 -3.53 -15.91
C ASP A 188 14.88 -2.49 -16.89
N SER A 189 16.05 -2.77 -17.49
CA SER A 189 16.76 -1.87 -18.40
C SER A 189 15.96 -1.51 -19.67
N THR A 190 15.06 -2.37 -20.10
CA THR A 190 14.21 -2.15 -21.29
C THR A 190 13.02 -1.24 -21.03
N ASP A 191 12.70 -0.94 -19.77
CA ASP A 191 11.55 -0.13 -19.38
C ASP A 191 11.77 1.37 -19.67
N PRO A 192 10.86 2.04 -20.40
CA PRO A 192 11.01 3.45 -20.76
C PRO A 192 10.58 4.45 -19.65
N TYR A 193 10.01 3.97 -18.54
CA TYR A 193 9.42 4.82 -17.51
C TYR A 193 10.17 4.76 -16.18
N CYS A 194 10.45 3.55 -15.67
CA CYS A 194 11.27 3.36 -14.46
C CYS A 194 12.76 3.30 -14.78
N CYS A 195 13.11 3.11 -16.05
CA CYS A 195 14.47 3.18 -16.57
C CYS A 195 14.49 4.13 -17.78
N ASN A 196 15.52 4.01 -18.60
CA ASN A 196 15.69 4.77 -19.85
C ASN A 196 15.64 3.87 -21.09
N GLY A 197 14.93 2.75 -21.00
CA GLY A 197 14.72 1.83 -22.12
C GLY A 197 13.71 2.38 -23.13
N ASN A 198 13.22 1.50 -24.00
CA ASN A 198 12.33 1.86 -25.09
C ASN A 198 11.21 0.84 -25.35
N ASP A 199 11.03 -0.16 -24.48
CA ASP A 199 10.00 -1.18 -24.61
C ASP A 199 8.90 -0.99 -23.56
N ALA A 200 7.80 -0.34 -23.96
CA ALA A 200 6.65 -0.16 -23.09
C ALA A 200 5.96 -1.49 -22.70
N ASN A 201 6.14 -2.57 -23.46
CA ASN A 201 5.61 -3.88 -23.04
C ASN A 201 6.37 -4.42 -21.82
N SER A 202 7.69 -4.26 -21.76
CA SER A 202 8.48 -4.63 -20.57
C SER A 202 7.90 -4.02 -19.29
N HIS A 203 7.42 -2.78 -19.34
CA HIS A 203 6.78 -2.11 -18.21
C HIS A 203 5.53 -2.83 -17.68
N GLN A 204 4.84 -3.60 -18.51
CA GLN A 204 3.59 -4.30 -18.15
C GLN A 204 3.80 -5.77 -17.73
N GLN A 205 5.04 -6.27 -17.74
CA GLN A 205 5.33 -7.68 -17.49
C GLN A 205 5.86 -7.99 -16.08
N TYR A 206 5.94 -7.02 -15.17
CA TYR A 206 6.61 -7.23 -13.89
C TYR A 206 5.90 -8.22 -12.97
N VAL A 207 4.56 -8.30 -13.01
CA VAL A 207 3.85 -9.36 -12.25
C VAL A 207 4.20 -10.74 -12.81
N ASN A 208 4.27 -10.89 -14.13
CA ASN A 208 4.61 -12.17 -14.76
C ASN A 208 6.07 -12.55 -14.47
N LYS A 209 6.99 -11.59 -14.53
CA LYS A 209 8.43 -11.81 -14.35
C LYS A 209 8.85 -11.98 -12.90
N TYR A 210 8.31 -11.15 -12.01
CA TYR A 210 8.76 -11.04 -10.62
C TYR A 210 7.69 -11.37 -9.59
N GLY A 211 6.44 -11.69 -9.98
CA GLY A 211 5.34 -11.96 -9.04
C GLY A 211 5.67 -13.04 -8.01
N SER A 212 6.27 -14.16 -8.44
CA SER A 212 6.71 -15.22 -7.51
C SER A 212 7.81 -14.75 -6.54
N GLN A 213 8.76 -13.94 -7.01
CA GLN A 213 9.81 -13.37 -6.17
C GLN A 213 9.24 -12.37 -5.16
N ALA A 214 8.34 -11.50 -5.61
CA ALA A 214 7.64 -10.53 -4.77
C ALA A 214 6.77 -11.22 -3.71
N LEU A 215 6.04 -12.27 -4.09
CA LEU A 215 5.27 -13.08 -3.14
C LEU A 215 6.17 -13.75 -2.10
N SER A 216 7.31 -14.31 -2.50
CA SER A 216 8.29 -14.89 -1.57
C SER A 216 8.85 -13.84 -0.60
N PHE A 217 9.13 -12.63 -1.08
CA PHE A 217 9.54 -11.52 -0.22
C PHE A 217 8.43 -11.15 0.78
N ILE A 218 7.19 -10.97 0.32
CA ILE A 218 6.03 -10.71 1.20
C ILE A 218 5.93 -11.81 2.26
N LYS A 219 6.04 -13.09 1.87
CA LYS A 219 6.00 -14.23 2.79
C LYS A 219 7.06 -14.20 3.88
N SER A 220 8.23 -13.64 3.60
CA SER A 220 9.29 -13.46 4.60
C SER A 220 9.04 -12.30 5.58
N LYS A 221 8.05 -11.44 5.33
CA LYS A 221 7.78 -10.23 6.11
C LYS A 221 6.49 -10.28 6.90
N VAL A 222 5.47 -10.97 6.39
CA VAL A 222 4.19 -11.15 7.09
C VAL A 222 4.11 -12.50 7.78
N THR A 223 3.71 -12.46 9.05
CA THR A 223 3.54 -13.64 9.91
C THR A 223 2.03 -13.92 10.03
N ALA A 224 1.46 -14.62 9.05
CA ALA A 224 0.04 -14.97 9.08
C ALA A 224 -0.24 -16.11 10.07
#